data_AF-A0A6A8AM06-F1
#
_entry.id   AF-A0A6A8AM06-F1
#
_cell.length_a   1.000
_cell.length_b   1.000
_cell.length_c   1.000
_cell.angle_alpha   90.00
_cell.angle_beta   90.00
_cell.angle_gamma   90.00
#
_symmetry.space_group_name_H-M   'P 1'
#
loop_
_entity.id
_entity.type
_entity.pdbx_description
1 polymer ?
#
loop_
_entity_poly.entity_id
_entity_poly.type
_entity_poly.pdbx_seq_one_letter_code
_entity_poly.pdbx_strand_id
1 'polypeptide(L)'
;MKHLFFTSLVVLSFALLFLFVGIASAQDVLRLDEDESYVLNLETGSKQTYEVFLDSDQFEGTRLEFNIYVSKIEKVHILDDYVLKLETNMENPEWKFGDDIYHSAEVIVWKGKEEHERMVPKVILSGEVPKPIKTVEEPGFEAYKEIDGIGKREVYLKLTVGTMRDEATLETIIQNLKPTMEFYSTNEGIQQAKSEMDDNLEEAKGKIGPTGLEEEIRKLYEEGHPGWASKLSEHYKELSVAAEPPPLTLYVILSVMLGLMLGSVFVYVYVSRGGGKGVDVSQISAELDDTSGKIDEKSSSINAISTKFARSEDDEKRSAARELIKIRASLNELSNEIRTIADRIKGFR
;
A
#
# COMPACT_ATOMS: atom_id res chain seq x y z
N MET A 1 40.16 20.39 41.09
CA MET A 1 39.26 21.27 40.32
C MET A 1 39.74 21.57 38.90
N LYS A 2 40.99 21.99 38.66
CA LYS A 2 41.48 22.33 37.30
C LYS A 2 41.44 21.17 36.28
N HIS A 3 41.73 19.93 36.70
CA HIS A 3 41.70 18.77 35.79
C HIS A 3 40.30 18.36 35.34
N LEU A 4 39.31 18.40 36.24
CA LEU A 4 37.90 18.11 35.92
C LEU A 4 37.29 19.13 34.95
N PHE A 5 37.71 20.40 35.08
CA PHE A 5 37.29 21.46 34.17
C PHE A 5 37.86 21.27 32.76
N PHE A 6 39.13 20.83 32.66
CA PHE A 6 39.77 20.56 31.39
C PHE A 6 39.17 19.35 30.66
N THR A 7 38.88 18.27 31.39
CA THR A 7 38.19 17.11 30.82
C THR A 7 36.76 17.44 30.38
N SER A 8 36.03 18.25 31.17
CA SER A 8 34.68 18.71 30.77
C SER A 8 34.72 19.60 29.53
N LEU A 9 35.73 20.45 29.38
CA LEU A 9 35.89 21.32 28.21
C LEU A 9 36.22 20.52 26.95
N VAL A 10 37.08 19.49 27.06
CA VAL A 10 37.43 18.61 25.93
C VAL A 10 36.23 17.77 25.49
N VAL A 11 35.45 17.22 26.43
CA VAL A 11 34.23 16.47 26.11
C VAL A 11 33.16 17.37 25.50
N LEU A 12 33.01 18.61 25.99
CA LEU A 12 32.09 19.58 25.40
C LEU A 12 32.54 20.01 23.99
N SER A 13 33.84 20.15 23.77
CA SER A 13 34.41 20.48 22.45
C SER A 13 34.22 19.33 21.45
N PHE A 14 34.35 18.08 21.90
CA PHE A 14 34.05 16.90 21.10
C PHE A 14 32.54 16.76 20.81
N ALA A 15 31.68 17.02 21.79
CA ALA A 15 30.23 17.01 21.60
C ALA A 15 29.77 18.13 20.65
N LEU A 16 30.39 19.31 20.71
CA LEU A 16 30.18 20.41 19.76
C LEU A 16 30.70 20.08 18.35
N LEU A 17 31.82 19.37 18.24
CA LEU A 17 32.30 18.85 16.96
C LEU A 17 31.32 17.85 16.35
N PHE A 18 30.68 16.99 17.16
CA PHE A 18 29.64 16.07 16.69
C PHE A 18 28.31 16.76 16.38
N LEU A 19 27.95 17.85 17.09
CA LEU A 19 26.77 18.66 16.77
C LEU A 19 26.93 19.53 15.52
N PHE A 20 28.18 19.86 15.13
CA PHE A 20 28.49 20.51 13.84
C PHE A 20 28.69 19.52 12.69
N VAL A 21 28.63 18.20 12.93
CA VAL A 21 28.30 17.21 11.87
C VAL A 21 26.78 17.15 11.72
N GLY A 22 26.15 18.32 11.58
CA GLY A 22 24.87 18.41 10.90
C GLY A 22 25.14 18.04 9.45
N ILE A 23 24.76 16.82 9.07
CA ILE A 23 24.53 16.32 7.71
C ILE A 23 25.16 17.23 6.64
N ALA A 24 26.48 17.13 6.47
CA ALA A 24 27.09 17.62 5.23
C ALA A 24 26.53 16.72 4.14
N SER A 25 25.49 17.17 3.42
CA SER A 25 25.02 16.47 2.24
C SER A 25 26.21 16.30 1.29
N ALA A 26 26.26 15.14 0.63
CA ALA A 26 27.04 15.00 -0.58
C ALA A 26 26.74 16.23 -1.46
N GLN A 27 27.79 16.83 -2.02
CA GLN A 27 27.71 18.07 -2.79
C GLN A 27 26.64 17.95 -3.89
N ASP A 28 25.45 18.51 -3.65
CA ASP A 28 24.31 18.43 -4.56
C ASP A 28 24.73 19.03 -5.92
N VAL A 29 24.62 18.23 -6.99
CA VAL A 29 25.07 18.58 -8.35
C VAL A 29 23.96 19.34 -9.09
N LEU A 30 22.74 18.86 -8.93
CA LEU A 30 21.54 19.37 -9.57
C LEU A 30 20.50 19.77 -8.53
N ARG A 31 19.66 20.74 -8.89
CA ARG A 31 18.51 21.15 -8.10
C ARG A 31 17.28 21.20 -8.99
N LEU A 32 16.21 20.55 -8.54
CA LEU A 32 14.90 20.67 -9.18
C LEU A 32 14.33 22.07 -8.93
N ASP A 33 13.82 22.70 -9.98
CA ASP A 33 13.11 23.97 -9.88
C ASP A 33 11.62 23.68 -9.69
N GLU A 34 11.18 23.66 -8.43
CA GLU A 34 9.82 23.30 -8.05
C GLU A 34 8.80 24.35 -8.50
N ASP A 35 9.22 25.61 -8.60
CA ASP A 35 8.35 26.73 -8.97
C ASP A 35 8.03 26.71 -10.48
N GLU A 36 9.00 26.31 -11.30
CA GLU A 36 8.80 26.18 -12.76
C GLU A 36 8.23 24.82 -13.18
N SER A 37 8.43 23.78 -12.38
CA SER A 37 8.02 22.42 -12.74
C SER A 37 6.52 22.16 -12.51
N TYR A 38 5.91 21.40 -13.41
CA TYR A 38 4.46 21.14 -13.38
C TYR A 38 4.08 19.82 -14.03
N VAL A 39 2.88 19.33 -13.68
CA VAL A 39 2.23 18.18 -14.30
C VAL A 39 1.07 18.67 -15.15
N LEU A 40 0.98 18.15 -16.37
CA LEU A 40 -0.14 18.35 -17.27
C LEU A 40 -0.94 17.04 -17.36
N ASN A 41 -2.23 17.10 -17.12
CA ASN A 41 -3.13 16.00 -17.47
C ASN A 41 -3.49 16.14 -18.96
N LEU A 42 -3.09 15.17 -19.77
CA LEU A 42 -3.20 15.26 -21.23
C LEU A 42 -4.64 15.08 -21.73
N GLU A 43 -5.52 14.52 -20.92
CA GLU A 43 -6.93 14.32 -21.28
C GLU A 43 -7.76 15.57 -21.03
N THR A 44 -7.53 16.22 -19.89
CA THR A 44 -8.29 17.41 -19.46
C THR A 44 -7.62 18.72 -19.85
N GLY A 45 -6.32 18.68 -20.17
CA GLY A 45 -5.47 19.87 -20.37
C GLY A 45 -5.19 20.65 -19.08
N SER A 46 -5.56 20.10 -17.91
CA SER A 46 -5.33 20.77 -16.63
C SER A 46 -3.84 20.74 -16.26
N LYS A 47 -3.36 21.86 -15.71
CA LYS A 47 -1.99 22.04 -15.24
C LYS A 47 -1.97 22.18 -13.73
N GLN A 48 -1.08 21.44 -13.07
CA GLN A 48 -0.89 21.45 -11.61
C GLN A 48 0.60 21.61 -11.28
N THR A 49 0.92 22.33 -10.21
CA THR A 49 2.29 22.41 -9.69
C THR A 49 2.67 21.10 -9.00
N TYR A 50 3.96 20.85 -8.83
CA TYR A 50 4.41 19.63 -8.13
C TYR A 50 3.93 19.58 -6.69
N GLU A 51 4.00 20.68 -5.95
CA GLU A 51 3.52 20.73 -4.57
C GLU A 51 2.07 20.24 -4.42
N VAL A 52 1.20 20.56 -5.38
CA VAL A 52 -0.21 20.13 -5.37
C VAL A 52 -0.37 18.68 -5.82
N PHE A 53 0.52 18.22 -6.70
CA PHE A 53 0.44 16.90 -7.31
C PHE A 53 1.06 15.78 -6.45
N LEU A 54 2.07 16.10 -5.63
CA LEU A 54 2.69 15.15 -4.72
C LEU A 54 1.65 14.55 -3.76
N ASP A 55 1.77 13.24 -3.51
CA ASP A 55 0.87 12.46 -2.66
C ASP A 55 -0.62 12.49 -3.09
N SER A 56 -0.91 12.97 -4.30
CA SER A 56 -2.28 12.99 -4.83
C SER A 56 -2.70 11.63 -5.38
N ASP A 57 -4.01 11.38 -5.36
CA ASP A 57 -4.62 10.22 -6.03
C ASP A 57 -4.86 10.53 -7.51
N GLN A 58 -4.39 9.65 -8.40
CA GLN A 58 -4.58 9.72 -9.84
C GLN A 58 -5.28 8.44 -10.35
N PHE A 59 -6.17 8.60 -11.32
CA PHE A 59 -6.92 7.47 -11.85
C PHE A 59 -6.11 6.65 -12.83
N GLU A 60 -6.23 5.33 -12.73
CA GLU A 60 -5.61 4.39 -13.66
C GLU A 60 -5.93 4.70 -15.12
N GLY A 61 -4.93 4.55 -16.00
CA GLY A 61 -5.06 4.85 -17.42
C GLY A 61 -4.98 6.33 -17.78
N THR A 62 -5.10 7.26 -16.82
CA THR A 62 -4.94 8.69 -17.11
C THR A 62 -3.55 8.97 -17.65
N ARG A 63 -3.46 9.67 -18.79
CA ARG A 63 -2.16 10.06 -19.36
C ARG A 63 -1.68 11.40 -18.79
N LEU A 64 -0.49 11.40 -18.20
CA LEU A 64 0.12 12.56 -17.56
C LEU A 64 1.44 12.93 -18.23
N GLU A 65 1.74 14.22 -18.28
CA GLU A 65 3.03 14.76 -18.74
C GLU A 65 3.69 15.59 -17.63
N PHE A 66 4.84 15.14 -17.15
CA PHE A 66 5.67 15.79 -16.14
C PHE A 66 6.70 16.66 -16.83
N ASN A 67 6.61 17.96 -16.59
CA ASN A 67 7.53 18.95 -17.13
C ASN A 67 8.53 19.36 -16.03
N ILE A 68 9.70 18.73 -16.02
CA ILE A 68 10.69 18.81 -14.95
C ILE A 68 11.82 19.78 -15.35
N TYR A 69 11.94 20.87 -14.59
CA TYR A 69 13.00 21.85 -14.74
C TYR A 69 14.10 21.58 -13.72
N VAL A 70 15.34 21.51 -14.19
CA VAL A 70 16.50 21.20 -13.36
C VAL A 70 17.58 22.22 -13.64
N SER A 71 18.15 22.75 -12.56
CA SER A 71 19.25 23.71 -12.59
C SER A 71 20.51 23.08 -12.01
N LYS A 72 21.66 23.52 -12.50
CA LYS A 72 22.94 23.15 -11.90
C LYS A 72 23.21 24.00 -10.67
N ILE A 73 23.79 23.38 -9.66
CA ILE A 73 24.34 24.12 -8.54
C ILE A 73 25.75 24.56 -8.93
N GLU A 74 25.97 25.88 -9.00
CA GLU A 74 27.28 26.43 -9.32
C GLU A 74 28.32 26.01 -8.26
N LYS A 75 29.52 25.61 -8.71
CA LYS A 75 30.72 25.19 -7.93
C LYS A 75 30.88 23.69 -7.64
N VAL A 76 30.14 22.80 -8.31
CA VAL A 76 30.39 21.35 -8.20
C VAL A 76 31.39 20.89 -9.25
N HIS A 77 32.43 20.16 -8.84
CA HIS A 77 33.35 19.53 -9.77
C HIS A 77 32.67 18.29 -10.35
N ILE A 78 32.43 18.30 -11.66
CA ILE A 78 31.80 17.19 -12.36
C ILE A 78 32.92 16.27 -12.87
N LEU A 79 32.82 14.98 -12.58
CA LEU A 79 33.76 13.98 -13.09
C LEU A 79 33.32 13.50 -14.49
N ASP A 80 34.26 12.95 -15.26
CA ASP A 80 34.02 12.54 -16.65
C ASP A 80 33.02 11.38 -16.79
N ASP A 81 32.70 10.69 -15.69
CA ASP A 81 31.81 9.54 -15.60
C ASP A 81 30.43 9.86 -15.00
N TYR A 82 30.14 11.13 -14.71
CA TYR A 82 28.84 11.53 -14.17
C TYR A 82 27.73 11.31 -15.20
N VAL A 83 26.54 10.96 -14.70
CA VAL A 83 25.33 10.78 -15.49
C VAL A 83 24.09 11.21 -14.73
N LEU A 84 23.00 11.44 -15.47
CA LEU A 84 21.65 11.56 -14.93
C LEU A 84 20.83 10.33 -15.33
N LYS A 85 20.41 9.54 -14.34
CA LYS A 85 19.46 8.45 -14.50
C LYS A 85 18.03 8.96 -14.27
N LEU A 86 17.15 8.66 -15.21
CA LEU A 86 15.71 8.90 -15.17
C LEU A 86 15.02 7.55 -14.94
N GLU A 87 14.13 7.47 -13.97
CA GLU A 87 13.45 6.23 -13.61
C GLU A 87 11.97 6.48 -13.28
N THR A 88 11.09 5.59 -13.71
CA THR A 88 9.66 5.61 -13.39
C THR A 88 9.05 4.21 -13.39
N ASN A 89 7.94 4.04 -12.67
CA ASN A 89 7.10 2.85 -12.73
C ASN A 89 5.73 3.11 -13.41
N MET A 90 5.59 4.22 -14.14
CA MET A 90 4.43 4.49 -15.00
C MET A 90 4.35 3.50 -16.17
N GLU A 91 3.14 3.30 -16.70
CA GLU A 91 2.92 2.50 -17.90
C GLU A 91 3.22 3.31 -19.16
N ASN A 92 3.77 2.65 -20.18
CA ASN A 92 4.12 3.25 -21.47
C ASN A 92 4.92 4.57 -21.35
N PRO A 93 6.03 4.60 -20.58
CA PRO A 93 6.77 5.84 -20.34
C PRO A 93 7.52 6.30 -21.59
N GLU A 94 7.44 7.60 -21.86
CA GLU A 94 8.16 8.33 -22.90
C GLU A 94 8.93 9.50 -22.26
N TRP A 95 10.25 9.37 -22.22
CA TRP A 95 11.13 10.44 -21.75
C TRP A 95 11.60 11.26 -22.94
N LYS A 96 11.47 12.58 -22.85
CA LYS A 96 12.11 13.54 -23.75
C LYS A 96 13.17 14.33 -23.00
N PHE A 97 14.39 14.28 -23.50
CA PHE A 97 15.54 14.99 -22.94
C PHE A 97 16.31 15.70 -24.07
N GLY A 98 16.18 17.03 -24.14
CA GLY A 98 16.65 17.77 -25.31
C GLY A 98 15.87 17.38 -26.57
N ASP A 99 16.60 16.92 -27.60
CA ASP A 99 16.03 16.48 -28.88
C ASP A 99 15.75 14.96 -28.93
N ASP A 100 16.19 14.22 -27.91
CA ASP A 100 16.09 12.75 -27.87
C ASP A 100 14.80 12.30 -27.16
N ILE A 101 14.26 11.15 -27.62
CA ILE A 101 13.06 10.51 -27.08
C ILE A 101 13.37 9.04 -26.75
N TYR A 102 12.99 8.60 -25.55
CA TYR A 102 13.25 7.27 -25.04
C TYR A 102 11.97 6.61 -24.52
N HIS A 103 11.80 5.32 -24.77
CA HIS A 103 10.60 4.56 -24.40
C HIS A 103 10.97 3.44 -23.41
N SER A 104 11.38 3.81 -22.20
CA SER A 104 11.87 2.87 -21.19
C SER A 104 11.55 3.39 -19.79
N ALA A 105 11.31 2.46 -18.86
CA ALA A 105 11.14 2.75 -17.44
C ALA A 105 12.41 3.38 -16.84
N GLU A 106 13.58 3.04 -17.39
CA GLU A 106 14.89 3.55 -16.98
C GLU A 106 15.68 4.05 -18.19
N VAL A 107 16.25 5.26 -18.06
CA VAL A 107 17.08 5.90 -19.10
C VAL A 107 18.26 6.60 -18.45
N ILE A 108 19.45 6.48 -19.05
CA ILE A 108 20.63 7.25 -18.63
C ILE A 108 20.95 8.30 -19.69
N VAL A 109 20.93 9.56 -19.27
CA VAL A 109 21.16 10.74 -20.10
C VAL A 109 22.24 11.62 -19.47
N TRP A 110 22.59 12.70 -20.16
CA TRP A 110 23.50 13.73 -19.66
C TRP A 110 24.84 13.14 -19.23
N LYS A 111 25.54 12.49 -20.17
CA LYS A 111 26.69 11.62 -19.89
C LYS A 111 28.02 12.36 -20.02
N GLY A 112 28.81 12.30 -18.96
CA GLY A 112 30.19 12.76 -18.90
C GLY A 112 30.35 14.27 -19.02
N LYS A 113 31.61 14.71 -18.95
CA LYS A 113 31.95 16.12 -18.73
C LYS A 113 31.47 17.07 -19.82
N GLU A 114 31.54 16.69 -21.09
CA GLU A 114 31.15 17.59 -22.20
C GLU A 114 29.66 17.95 -22.16
N GLU A 115 28.78 16.97 -21.93
CA GLU A 115 27.35 17.24 -21.76
C GLU A 115 27.09 18.02 -20.47
N HIS A 116 27.85 17.70 -19.42
CA HIS A 116 27.81 18.39 -18.16
C HIS A 116 28.37 19.82 -18.17
N GLU A 117 29.06 20.26 -19.21
CA GLU A 117 29.44 21.67 -19.38
C GLU A 117 28.27 22.50 -19.98
N ARG A 118 27.36 21.86 -20.74
CA ARG A 118 26.18 22.51 -21.34
C ARG A 118 25.05 22.72 -20.33
N MET A 119 24.09 23.60 -20.64
CA MET A 119 22.89 23.72 -19.80
C MET A 119 22.14 22.39 -19.77
N VAL A 120 21.58 22.04 -18.61
CA VAL A 120 20.75 20.82 -18.46
C VAL A 120 19.49 21.03 -19.28
N PRO A 121 19.21 20.18 -20.28
CA PRO A 121 17.94 20.21 -20.99
C PRO A 121 16.77 19.99 -20.05
N LYS A 122 15.62 20.57 -20.40
CA LYS A 122 14.35 20.24 -19.74
C LYS A 122 14.08 18.73 -19.88
N VAL A 123 13.71 18.08 -18.78
CA VAL A 123 13.30 16.68 -18.75
C VAL A 123 11.77 16.65 -18.83
N ILE A 124 11.23 15.86 -19.76
CA ILE A 124 9.78 15.64 -19.87
C ILE A 124 9.52 14.14 -19.79
N LEU A 125 8.61 13.70 -18.91
CA LEU A 125 8.06 12.35 -18.95
C LEU A 125 6.60 12.42 -19.35
N SER A 126 6.20 11.67 -20.37
CA SER A 126 4.80 11.31 -20.60
C SER A 126 4.58 9.84 -20.27
N GLY A 127 3.45 9.50 -19.64
CA GLY A 127 3.12 8.11 -19.34
C GLY A 127 1.68 7.96 -18.90
N GLU A 128 1.24 6.71 -18.78
CA GLU A 128 -0.08 6.33 -18.27
C GLU A 128 0.03 5.94 -16.80
N VAL A 129 -0.93 6.39 -15.99
CA VAL A 129 -1.04 5.98 -14.59
C VAL A 129 -1.28 4.47 -14.56
N PRO A 130 -0.41 3.68 -13.91
CA PRO A 130 -0.50 2.23 -13.93
C PRO A 130 -1.75 1.73 -13.19
N LYS A 131 -2.10 0.46 -13.36
CA LYS A 131 -3.18 -0.13 -12.54
C LYS A 131 -2.85 -0.11 -11.04
N PRO A 132 -3.85 0.08 -10.15
CA PRO A 132 -3.70 0.09 -8.70
C PRO A 132 -3.63 -1.34 -8.16
N ILE A 133 -2.67 -2.10 -8.70
CA ILE A 133 -2.38 -3.47 -8.28
C ILE A 133 -1.08 -3.41 -7.48
N LYS A 134 -1.11 -3.98 -6.28
CA LYS A 134 0.06 -4.08 -5.42
C LYS A 134 0.17 -5.49 -4.87
N THR A 135 1.36 -5.85 -4.44
CA THR A 135 1.55 -7.06 -3.66
C THR A 135 0.91 -6.88 -2.29
N VAL A 136 0.11 -7.85 -1.87
CA VAL A 136 -0.63 -7.83 -0.59
C VAL A 136 -0.29 -9.06 0.23
N GLU A 137 -0.33 -8.90 1.55
CA GLU A 137 -0.24 -10.01 2.50
C GLU A 137 -1.67 -10.44 2.84
N GLU A 138 -2.04 -11.69 2.52
CA GLU A 138 -3.34 -12.23 2.89
C GLU A 138 -3.26 -12.87 4.28
N PRO A 139 -4.05 -12.40 5.27
CA PRO A 139 -4.04 -12.99 6.60
C PRO A 139 -4.39 -14.48 6.60
N GLY A 140 -3.56 -15.30 7.25
CA GLY A 140 -3.64 -16.77 7.24
C GLY A 140 -2.92 -17.45 6.08
N PHE A 141 -2.35 -16.68 5.14
CA PHE A 141 -1.59 -17.14 3.98
C PHE A 141 -0.24 -16.40 3.86
N GLU A 142 0.35 -16.00 4.98
CA GLU A 142 1.55 -15.15 5.06
C GLU A 142 2.80 -15.79 4.40
N ALA A 143 2.75 -17.10 4.14
CA ALA A 143 3.77 -17.82 3.38
C ALA A 143 3.80 -17.44 1.89
N TYR A 144 2.72 -16.88 1.34
CA TYR A 144 2.56 -16.53 -0.07
C TYR A 144 2.72 -15.02 -0.28
N LYS A 145 3.97 -14.58 -0.42
CA LYS A 145 4.33 -13.16 -0.55
C LYS A 145 4.07 -12.53 -1.93
N GLU A 146 3.51 -13.28 -2.88
CA GLU A 146 3.34 -12.84 -4.29
C GLU A 146 1.85 -12.80 -4.69
N ILE A 147 0.98 -12.41 -3.75
CA ILE A 147 -0.45 -12.23 -4.02
C ILE A 147 -0.65 -10.81 -4.52
N ASP A 148 -1.34 -10.68 -5.66
CA ASP A 148 -1.74 -9.40 -6.22
C ASP A 148 -3.08 -8.99 -5.60
N GLY A 149 -3.11 -7.84 -4.94
CA GLY A 149 -4.33 -7.21 -4.44
C GLY A 149 -4.63 -5.90 -5.14
N ILE A 150 -5.84 -5.41 -4.93
CA ILE A 150 -6.34 -4.18 -5.54
C ILE A 150 -6.27 -3.09 -4.48
N GLY A 151 -5.49 -2.05 -4.69
CA GLY A 151 -5.38 -0.99 -3.70
C GLY A 151 -4.48 0.12 -4.19
N LYS A 152 -4.49 1.25 -3.48
CA LYS A 152 -3.65 2.39 -3.80
C LYS A 152 -2.20 1.93 -4.01
N ARG A 153 -1.66 2.24 -5.19
CA ARG A 153 -0.29 1.87 -5.58
C ARG A 153 0.54 3.14 -5.69
N GLU A 154 1.70 3.14 -5.05
CA GLU A 154 2.66 4.23 -5.19
C GLU A 154 3.27 4.25 -6.60
N VAL A 155 3.24 5.41 -7.23
CA VAL A 155 3.80 5.70 -8.54
C VAL A 155 4.88 6.76 -8.36
N TYR A 156 6.04 6.53 -8.94
CA TYR A 156 7.20 7.40 -8.75
C TYR A 156 7.86 7.82 -10.06
N LEU A 157 8.47 9.00 -10.01
CA LEU A 157 9.50 9.43 -10.95
C LEU A 157 10.74 9.86 -10.16
N LYS A 158 11.89 9.29 -10.51
CA LYS A 158 13.16 9.49 -9.82
C LYS A 158 14.20 10.00 -10.81
N LEU A 159 14.84 11.11 -10.44
CA LEU A 159 16.02 11.64 -11.12
C LEU A 159 17.22 11.44 -10.20
N THR A 160 18.22 10.73 -10.67
CA THR A 160 19.39 10.35 -9.88
C THR A 160 20.68 10.75 -10.59
N VAL A 161 21.50 11.56 -9.94
CA VAL A 161 22.87 11.80 -10.38
C VAL A 161 23.75 10.70 -9.81
N GLY A 162 24.54 10.09 -10.67
CA GLY A 162 25.48 9.04 -10.28
C GLY A 162 26.67 8.97 -11.22
N THR A 163 27.55 8.00 -10.97
CA THR A 163 28.61 7.63 -11.92
C THR A 163 28.26 6.34 -12.64
N MET A 164 28.80 6.15 -13.83
CA MET A 164 28.71 4.88 -14.55
C MET A 164 30.07 4.20 -14.69
N ARG A 165 30.07 2.87 -14.61
CA ARG A 165 31.22 2.03 -14.98
C ARG A 165 31.15 1.53 -16.41
N ASP A 166 29.93 1.32 -16.92
CA ASP A 166 29.61 0.85 -18.27
C ASP A 166 28.53 1.74 -18.88
N GLU A 167 28.19 1.56 -20.16
CA GLU A 167 27.27 2.47 -20.86
C GLU A 167 25.80 2.38 -20.40
N ALA A 168 25.47 1.41 -19.53
CA ALA A 168 24.10 0.97 -19.27
C ALA A 168 23.68 0.96 -17.80
N THR A 169 24.61 0.93 -16.84
CA THR A 169 24.27 0.83 -15.40
C THR A 169 25.01 1.83 -14.52
N LEU A 170 24.27 2.35 -13.56
CA LEU A 170 24.76 3.31 -12.57
C LEU A 170 25.59 2.55 -11.51
N GLU A 171 26.86 2.94 -11.34
CA GLU A 171 27.79 2.30 -10.40
C GLU A 171 27.67 2.89 -9.00
N THR A 172 27.62 4.22 -8.89
CA THR A 172 27.48 4.90 -7.60
C THR A 172 26.43 6.00 -7.64
N ILE A 173 25.57 6.03 -6.61
CA ILE A 173 24.59 7.11 -6.43
C ILE A 173 25.29 8.27 -5.74
N ILE A 174 25.31 9.43 -6.39
CA ILE A 174 25.85 10.67 -5.83
C ILE A 174 24.73 11.47 -5.17
N GLN A 175 23.60 11.60 -5.87
CA GLN A 175 22.48 12.43 -5.44
C GLN A 175 21.16 11.90 -6.00
N ASN A 176 20.15 11.74 -5.14
CA ASN A 176 18.76 11.63 -5.59
C ASN A 176 18.16 13.05 -5.56
N LEU A 177 17.61 13.51 -6.69
CA LEU A 177 16.97 14.82 -6.75
C LEU A 177 15.72 14.83 -5.88
N LYS A 178 15.54 15.94 -5.16
CA LYS A 178 14.37 16.19 -4.32
C LYS A 178 13.55 17.36 -4.86
N PRO A 179 12.21 17.36 -4.66
CA PRO A 179 11.43 16.24 -4.14
C PRO A 179 11.41 15.07 -5.14
N THR A 180 11.31 13.84 -4.61
CA THR A 180 10.96 12.70 -5.45
C THR A 180 9.49 12.85 -5.83
N MET A 181 9.16 12.69 -7.10
CA MET A 181 7.77 12.82 -7.54
C MET A 181 7.04 11.53 -7.27
N GLU A 182 6.30 11.49 -6.18
CA GLU A 182 5.52 10.35 -5.73
C GLU A 182 4.04 10.73 -5.66
N PHE A 183 3.19 9.84 -6.17
CA PHE A 183 1.73 9.96 -6.16
C PHE A 183 1.10 8.57 -6.12
N TYR A 184 -0.23 8.48 -5.96
CA TYR A 184 -0.92 7.20 -5.84
C TYR A 184 -1.80 6.92 -7.06
N SER A 185 -1.68 5.74 -7.63
CA SER A 185 -2.67 5.21 -8.57
C SER A 185 -3.88 4.63 -7.81
N THR A 186 -5.08 4.93 -8.30
CA THR A 186 -6.37 4.44 -7.80
C THR A 186 -7.36 4.25 -8.97
N ASN A 187 -8.57 3.77 -8.68
CA ASN A 187 -9.72 3.85 -9.58
C ASN A 187 -10.99 4.28 -8.85
N GLU A 188 -12.07 4.54 -9.59
CA GLU A 188 -13.36 4.97 -9.03
C GLU A 188 -13.91 3.96 -8.02
N GLY A 189 -13.79 2.66 -8.30
CA GLY A 189 -14.26 1.60 -7.40
C GLY A 189 -13.53 1.59 -6.05
N ILE A 190 -12.22 1.80 -6.04
CA ILE A 190 -11.41 1.90 -4.81
C ILE A 190 -11.80 3.14 -3.98
N GLN A 191 -12.05 4.27 -4.64
CA GLN A 191 -12.44 5.51 -3.99
C GLN A 191 -13.86 5.43 -3.43
N GLN A 192 -14.79 4.85 -4.19
CA GLN A 192 -16.15 4.59 -3.73
C GLN A 192 -16.15 3.65 -2.52
N ALA A 193 -15.42 2.53 -2.59
CA ALA A 193 -15.30 1.60 -1.48
C ALA A 193 -14.74 2.27 -0.22
N LYS A 194 -13.79 3.20 -0.36
CA LYS A 194 -13.27 3.99 0.76
C LYS A 194 -14.35 4.87 1.37
N SER A 195 -15.07 5.63 0.54
CA SER A 195 -16.12 6.54 1.01
C SER A 195 -17.22 5.79 1.73
N GLU A 196 -17.74 4.71 1.12
CA GLU A 196 -18.78 3.87 1.71
C GLU A 196 -18.31 3.26 3.04
N MET A 197 -17.06 2.78 3.08
CA MET A 197 -16.45 2.26 4.29
C MET A 197 -16.40 3.31 5.39
N ASP A 198 -15.79 4.47 5.12
CA ASP A 198 -15.61 5.52 6.12
C ASP A 198 -16.97 6.03 6.66
N ASP A 199 -17.98 6.18 5.79
CA ASP A 199 -19.35 6.56 6.18
C ASP A 199 -20.01 5.50 7.07
N ASN A 200 -19.91 4.22 6.70
CA ASN A 200 -20.49 3.11 7.46
C ASN A 200 -19.84 2.97 8.85
N LEU A 201 -18.51 3.09 8.91
CA LEU A 201 -17.75 3.02 10.16
C LEU A 201 -18.10 4.17 11.11
N GLU A 202 -18.22 5.40 10.59
CA GLU A 202 -18.55 6.57 11.43
C GLU A 202 -20.01 6.51 11.92
N GLU A 203 -20.96 6.06 11.08
CA GLU A 203 -22.35 5.86 11.52
C GLU A 203 -22.45 4.81 12.63
N ALA A 204 -21.76 3.68 12.48
CA ALA A 204 -21.74 2.62 13.47
C ALA A 204 -21.12 3.10 14.79
N LYS A 205 -19.96 3.76 14.72
CA LYS A 205 -19.29 4.38 15.89
C LYS A 205 -20.19 5.40 16.59
N GLY A 206 -20.99 6.17 15.84
CA GLY A 206 -21.97 7.10 16.41
C GLY A 206 -23.08 6.42 17.22
N LYS A 207 -23.41 5.16 16.93
CA LYS A 207 -24.47 4.38 17.60
C LYS A 207 -23.96 3.61 18.81
N ILE A 208 -22.85 2.88 18.66
CA ILE A 208 -22.37 1.92 19.68
C ILE A 208 -21.07 2.36 20.36
N GLY A 209 -20.49 3.50 19.96
CA GLY A 209 -19.18 3.96 20.42
C GLY A 209 -18.02 3.27 19.68
N PRO A 210 -16.77 3.72 19.91
CA PRO A 210 -15.60 3.13 19.27
C PRO A 210 -15.32 1.71 19.79
N THR A 211 -15.06 0.78 18.88
CA THR A 211 -14.82 -0.63 19.22
C THR A 211 -13.41 -1.11 18.86
N GLY A 212 -12.67 -0.38 18.04
CA GLY A 212 -11.37 -0.80 17.51
C GLY A 212 -11.50 -1.67 16.25
N LEU A 213 -12.68 -2.23 15.97
CA LEU A 213 -12.98 -2.92 14.71
C LEU A 213 -12.96 -1.97 13.52
N GLU A 214 -13.24 -0.68 13.75
CA GLU A 214 -13.12 0.34 12.70
C GLU A 214 -11.68 0.41 12.16
N GLU A 215 -10.69 0.24 13.03
CA GLU A 215 -9.29 0.25 12.65
C GLU A 215 -8.90 -1.02 11.90
N GLU A 216 -9.39 -2.19 12.33
CA GLU A 216 -9.15 -3.44 11.63
C GLU A 216 -9.74 -3.45 10.22
N ILE A 217 -10.95 -2.88 10.04
CA ILE A 217 -11.59 -2.75 8.72
C ILE A 217 -10.82 -1.76 7.84
N ARG A 218 -10.33 -0.64 8.38
CA ARG A 218 -9.48 0.30 7.63
C ARG A 218 -8.15 -0.32 7.23
N LYS A 219 -7.52 -1.08 8.13
CA LYS A 219 -6.27 -1.78 7.84
C LYS A 219 -6.44 -2.75 6.66
N LEU A 220 -7.58 -3.45 6.60
CA LEU A 220 -7.89 -4.33 5.46
C LEU A 220 -7.99 -3.56 4.13
N TYR A 221 -8.59 -2.36 4.13
CA TYR A 221 -8.59 -1.47 2.96
C TYR A 221 -7.15 -1.07 2.58
N GLU A 222 -6.37 -0.63 3.56
CA GLU A 222 -4.98 -0.20 3.39
C GLU A 222 -4.06 -1.31 2.93
N GLU A 223 -4.34 -2.56 3.29
CA GLU A 223 -3.59 -3.74 2.88
C GLU A 223 -3.92 -4.19 1.45
N GLY A 224 -4.90 -3.56 0.79
CA GLY A 224 -5.24 -3.84 -0.62
C GLY A 224 -6.44 -4.77 -0.79
N HIS A 225 -7.38 -4.72 0.15
CA HIS A 225 -8.64 -5.47 0.13
C HIS A 225 -9.88 -4.54 0.23
N PRO A 226 -10.00 -3.50 -0.62
CA PRO A 226 -11.00 -2.44 -0.48
C PRO A 226 -12.44 -2.95 -0.63
N GLY A 227 -12.68 -3.94 -1.49
CA GLY A 227 -14.01 -4.55 -1.64
C GLY A 227 -14.47 -5.28 -0.37
N TRP A 228 -13.54 -5.93 0.33
CA TRP A 228 -13.84 -6.62 1.59
C TRP A 228 -14.02 -5.65 2.74
N ALA A 229 -13.17 -4.62 2.81
CA ALA A 229 -13.30 -3.56 3.79
C ALA A 229 -14.66 -2.86 3.67
N SER A 230 -15.10 -2.53 2.45
CA SER A 230 -16.44 -1.98 2.19
C SER A 230 -17.54 -2.94 2.67
N LYS A 231 -17.50 -4.22 2.29
CA LYS A 231 -18.52 -5.20 2.71
C LYS A 231 -18.55 -5.43 4.23
N LEU A 232 -17.40 -5.49 4.89
CA LEU A 232 -17.33 -5.59 6.36
C LEU A 232 -17.91 -4.36 7.03
N SER A 233 -17.65 -3.16 6.49
CA SER A 233 -18.20 -1.93 7.03
C SER A 233 -19.73 -1.90 6.96
N GLU A 234 -20.31 -2.41 5.87
CA GLU A 234 -21.77 -2.51 5.71
C GLU A 234 -22.36 -3.42 6.78
N HIS A 235 -21.80 -4.62 6.96
CA HIS A 235 -22.23 -5.54 8.01
C HIS A 235 -22.00 -4.98 9.42
N TYR A 236 -20.89 -4.26 9.66
CA TYR A 236 -20.63 -3.58 10.93
C TYR A 236 -21.73 -2.56 11.24
N LYS A 237 -22.08 -1.74 10.26
CA LYS A 237 -23.18 -0.77 10.36
C LYS A 237 -24.51 -1.46 10.61
N GLU A 238 -24.90 -2.45 9.83
CA GLU A 238 -26.17 -3.17 10.00
C GLU A 238 -26.30 -3.74 11.41
N LEU A 239 -25.23 -4.38 11.91
CA LEU A 239 -25.20 -4.98 13.23
C LEU A 239 -25.20 -3.92 14.34
N SER A 240 -24.59 -2.75 14.12
CA SER A 240 -24.62 -1.62 15.07
C SER A 240 -26.04 -1.06 15.29
N VAL A 241 -26.93 -1.19 14.29
CA VAL A 241 -28.33 -0.76 14.40
C VAL A 241 -29.17 -1.78 15.18
N ALA A 242 -28.84 -3.06 15.04
CA ALA A 242 -29.57 -4.16 15.66
C ALA A 242 -29.17 -4.42 17.12
N ALA A 243 -28.03 -3.90 17.57
CA ALA A 243 -27.50 -4.11 18.91
C ALA A 243 -27.62 -2.85 19.78
N GLU A 244 -28.42 -2.90 20.85
CA GLU A 244 -28.25 -1.96 21.96
C GLU A 244 -26.88 -2.22 22.66
N PRO A 245 -26.22 -1.19 23.21
CA PRO A 245 -24.86 -1.34 23.77
C PRO A 245 -24.88 -2.20 25.04
N PRO A 246 -23.97 -3.18 25.27
CA PRO A 246 -22.68 -3.44 24.60
C PRO A 246 -22.57 -4.86 23.95
N PRO A 247 -21.88 -5.06 22.80
CA PRO A 247 -22.06 -6.32 22.08
C PRO A 247 -20.77 -7.12 21.91
N LEU A 248 -20.42 -7.94 22.91
CA LEU A 248 -19.50 -9.08 22.72
C LEU A 248 -19.91 -9.93 21.50
N THR A 249 -21.22 -9.99 21.23
CA THR A 249 -21.85 -10.54 20.03
C THR A 249 -21.36 -9.92 18.74
N LEU A 250 -21.26 -8.59 18.65
CA LEU A 250 -20.82 -7.89 17.44
C LEU A 250 -19.36 -8.23 17.11
N TYR A 251 -18.48 -8.19 18.11
CA TYR A 251 -17.08 -8.59 17.97
C TYR A 251 -16.94 -10.02 17.47
N VAL A 252 -17.73 -10.94 18.02
CA VAL A 252 -17.68 -12.35 17.63
C VAL A 252 -18.21 -12.57 16.22
N ILE A 253 -19.27 -11.87 15.81
CA ILE A 253 -19.86 -11.96 14.46
C ILE A 253 -18.91 -11.39 13.41
N LEU A 254 -18.28 -10.24 13.69
CA LEU A 254 -17.33 -9.61 12.78
C LEU A 254 -16.00 -10.36 12.72
N SER A 255 -15.50 -10.84 13.85
CA SER A 255 -14.33 -11.74 13.91
C SER A 255 -14.53 -13.04 13.12
N VAL A 256 -15.79 -13.43 12.94
CA VAL A 256 -16.20 -14.56 12.13
C VAL A 256 -16.27 -14.16 10.66
N MET A 257 -16.91 -13.05 10.32
CA MET A 257 -17.01 -12.57 8.95
C MET A 257 -15.63 -12.27 8.36
N LEU A 258 -14.72 -11.68 9.14
CA LEU A 258 -13.31 -11.51 8.80
C LEU A 258 -12.67 -12.87 8.47
N GLY A 259 -12.82 -13.88 9.35
CA GLY A 259 -12.30 -15.22 9.09
C GLY A 259 -12.88 -15.88 7.82
N LEU A 260 -14.15 -15.61 7.50
CA LEU A 260 -14.82 -16.12 6.29
C LEU A 260 -14.35 -15.43 5.00
N MET A 261 -14.12 -14.11 5.05
CA MET A 261 -13.68 -13.35 3.88
C MET A 261 -12.24 -13.71 3.49
N LEU A 262 -11.36 -13.86 4.48
CA LEU A 262 -9.97 -14.29 4.29
C LEU A 262 -9.88 -15.68 3.62
N GLY A 263 -10.77 -16.62 3.97
CA GLY A 263 -10.84 -17.93 3.31
C GLY A 263 -11.32 -17.88 1.85
N SER A 264 -12.06 -16.83 1.45
CA SER A 264 -12.67 -16.71 0.12
C SER A 264 -11.77 -16.03 -0.93
N VAL A 265 -10.82 -15.19 -0.51
CA VAL A 265 -9.77 -14.60 -1.39
C VAL A 265 -8.97 -15.71 -2.07
N PHE A 266 -8.65 -16.76 -1.32
CA PHE A 266 -7.86 -17.87 -1.82
C PHE A 266 -8.54 -18.66 -2.96
N VAL A 267 -9.88 -18.83 -2.90
CA VAL A 267 -10.65 -19.48 -3.98
C VAL A 267 -10.61 -18.66 -5.26
N TYR A 268 -10.68 -17.32 -5.15
CA TYR A 268 -10.56 -16.42 -6.29
C TYR A 268 -9.15 -16.47 -6.91
N VAL A 269 -8.09 -16.51 -6.09
CA VAL A 269 -6.69 -16.63 -6.56
C VAL A 269 -6.44 -17.97 -7.26
N TYR A 270 -6.96 -19.09 -6.74
CA TYR A 270 -6.86 -20.41 -7.37
C TYR A 270 -7.59 -20.48 -8.72
N VAL A 271 -8.76 -19.86 -8.83
CA VAL A 271 -9.55 -19.82 -10.06
C VAL A 271 -8.96 -18.85 -11.09
N SER A 272 -8.46 -17.70 -10.66
CA SER A 272 -7.92 -16.65 -11.55
C SER A 272 -6.53 -16.96 -12.11
N ARG A 273 -5.66 -17.66 -11.37
CA ARG A 273 -4.32 -18.08 -11.85
C ARG A 273 -4.32 -19.38 -12.68
N GLY A 274 -5.49 -19.91 -13.03
CA GLY A 274 -5.62 -21.09 -13.89
C GLY A 274 -4.98 -22.32 -13.24
N GLY A 275 -5.78 -23.02 -12.41
CA GLY A 275 -5.37 -24.19 -11.62
C GLY A 275 -4.24 -25.01 -12.25
N GLY A 276 -3.08 -25.04 -11.57
CA GLY A 276 -2.04 -26.04 -11.81
C GLY A 276 -0.65 -25.54 -12.22
N LYS A 277 -0.33 -24.25 -12.28
CA LYS A 277 1.06 -23.80 -12.51
C LYS A 277 1.62 -22.99 -11.34
N GLY A 278 2.37 -23.68 -10.47
CA GLY A 278 3.28 -23.07 -9.50
C GLY A 278 2.82 -23.04 -8.04
N VAL A 279 1.60 -23.49 -7.73
CA VAL A 279 1.08 -23.44 -6.35
C VAL A 279 1.11 -24.83 -5.71
N ASP A 280 1.75 -24.96 -4.54
CA ASP A 280 1.80 -26.22 -3.79
C ASP A 280 0.44 -26.56 -3.19
N VAL A 281 -0.31 -27.38 -3.92
CA VAL A 281 -1.65 -27.89 -3.60
C VAL A 281 -1.74 -28.50 -2.19
N SER A 282 -0.64 -29.04 -1.67
CA SER A 282 -0.63 -29.68 -0.35
C SER A 282 -0.57 -28.68 0.80
N GLN A 283 0.20 -27.60 0.64
CA GLN A 283 0.26 -26.49 1.59
C GLN A 283 -1.07 -25.72 1.62
N ILE A 284 -1.63 -25.47 0.43
CA ILE A 284 -2.96 -24.87 0.24
C ILE A 284 -4.03 -25.61 1.05
N SER A 285 -4.03 -26.94 0.92
CA SER A 285 -5.05 -27.73 1.57
C SER A 285 -4.88 -27.78 3.09
N ALA A 286 -3.65 -27.72 3.58
CA ALA A 286 -3.38 -27.68 5.01
C ALA A 286 -3.83 -26.34 5.63
N GLU A 287 -3.63 -25.24 4.92
CA GLU A 287 -4.06 -23.90 5.35
C GLU A 287 -5.60 -23.73 5.28
N LEU A 288 -6.27 -24.34 4.29
CA LEU A 288 -7.73 -24.43 4.26
C LEU A 288 -8.31 -25.28 5.42
N ASP A 289 -7.64 -26.39 5.76
CA ASP A 289 -8.02 -27.23 6.90
C ASP A 289 -7.81 -26.48 8.24
N ASP A 290 -6.73 -25.70 8.38
CA ASP A 290 -6.47 -24.85 9.54
C ASP A 290 -7.50 -23.71 9.68
N THR A 291 -7.83 -23.06 8.56
CA THR A 291 -8.86 -22.00 8.51
C THR A 291 -10.24 -22.54 8.88
N SER A 292 -10.61 -23.73 8.39
CA SER A 292 -11.82 -24.45 8.81
C SER A 292 -11.78 -24.77 10.32
N GLY A 293 -10.64 -25.21 10.85
CA GLY A 293 -10.45 -25.46 12.29
C GLY A 293 -10.67 -24.21 13.15
N LYS A 294 -10.14 -23.06 12.72
CA LYS A 294 -10.35 -21.75 13.38
C LYS A 294 -11.82 -21.31 13.33
N ILE A 295 -12.52 -21.58 12.22
CA ILE A 295 -13.97 -21.31 12.10
C ILE A 295 -14.76 -22.21 13.06
N ASP A 296 -14.41 -23.49 13.18
CA ASP A 296 -15.04 -24.43 14.12
C ASP A 296 -14.82 -24.00 15.58
N GLU A 297 -13.63 -23.51 15.92
CA GLU A 297 -13.30 -22.97 17.25
C GLU A 297 -14.11 -21.71 17.59
N LYS A 298 -14.24 -20.77 16.64
CA LYS A 298 -15.07 -19.57 16.79
C LYS A 298 -16.57 -19.92 16.85
N SER A 299 -17.03 -20.90 16.07
CA SER A 299 -18.41 -21.44 16.11
C SER A 299 -18.73 -22.07 17.47
N SER A 300 -17.78 -22.80 18.06
CA SER A 300 -17.89 -23.35 19.42
C SER A 300 -17.99 -22.24 20.48
N SER A 301 -17.17 -21.19 20.34
CA SER A 301 -17.21 -20.03 21.22
C SER A 301 -18.55 -19.27 21.13
N ILE A 302 -19.09 -19.11 19.91
CA ILE A 302 -20.45 -18.58 19.68
C ILE A 302 -21.49 -19.43 20.39
N ASN A 303 -21.39 -20.76 20.31
CA ASN A 303 -22.34 -21.65 20.95
C ASN A 303 -22.32 -21.51 22.49
N ALA A 304 -21.13 -21.36 23.08
CA ALA A 304 -20.98 -21.15 24.51
C ALA A 304 -21.60 -19.80 24.95
N ILE A 305 -21.42 -18.74 24.18
CA ILE A 305 -21.97 -17.41 24.45
C ILE A 305 -23.49 -17.39 24.23
N SER A 306 -23.97 -17.95 23.12
CA SER A 306 -25.40 -18.07 22.80
C SER A 306 -26.14 -18.87 23.87
N THR A 307 -25.58 -19.99 24.35
CA THR A 307 -26.19 -20.79 25.42
C THR A 307 -26.26 -20.02 26.74
N LYS A 308 -25.24 -19.21 27.06
CA LYS A 308 -25.27 -18.33 28.24
C LYS A 308 -26.32 -17.22 28.08
N PHE A 309 -26.46 -16.65 26.89
CA PHE A 309 -27.39 -15.56 26.59
C PHE A 309 -28.85 -16.05 26.54
N ALA A 310 -29.10 -17.24 26.02
CA ALA A 310 -30.42 -17.88 26.01
C ALA A 310 -30.94 -18.18 27.41
N ARG A 311 -30.05 -18.35 28.39
CA ARG A 311 -30.38 -18.59 29.81
C ARG A 311 -30.49 -17.30 30.63
N SER A 312 -30.23 -16.15 30.03
CA SER A 312 -30.38 -14.85 30.69
C SER A 312 -31.85 -14.52 30.92
N GLU A 313 -32.17 -13.78 31.98
CA GLU A 313 -33.51 -13.21 32.22
C GLU A 313 -33.80 -11.97 31.36
N ASP A 314 -32.74 -11.42 30.79
CA ASP A 314 -32.71 -10.28 29.88
C ASP A 314 -33.20 -10.68 28.47
N ASP A 315 -34.32 -10.10 28.03
CA ASP A 315 -34.95 -10.42 26.75
C ASP A 315 -34.09 -10.00 25.54
N GLU A 316 -33.23 -8.99 25.68
CA GLU A 316 -32.27 -8.59 24.64
C GLU A 316 -31.19 -9.66 24.46
N LYS A 317 -30.68 -10.22 25.57
CA LYS A 317 -29.73 -11.34 25.51
C LYS A 317 -30.38 -12.58 24.90
N ARG A 318 -31.67 -12.83 25.13
CA ARG A 318 -32.39 -13.93 24.47
C ARG A 318 -32.57 -13.69 22.97
N SER A 319 -32.83 -12.45 22.56
CA SER A 319 -32.89 -12.08 21.13
C SER A 319 -31.52 -12.27 20.47
N ALA A 320 -30.45 -11.78 21.10
CA ALA A 320 -29.08 -11.96 20.65
C ALA A 320 -28.67 -13.44 20.56
N ALA A 321 -29.14 -14.29 21.48
CA ALA A 321 -28.90 -15.72 21.42
C ALA A 321 -29.49 -16.38 20.15
N ARG A 322 -30.66 -15.91 19.68
CA ARG A 322 -31.30 -16.40 18.45
C ARG A 322 -30.53 -16.01 17.20
N GLU A 323 -30.04 -14.77 17.13
CA GLU A 323 -29.20 -14.32 16.02
C GLU A 323 -27.83 -15.02 16.01
N LEU A 324 -27.20 -15.22 17.17
CA LEU A 324 -25.98 -16.02 17.29
C LEU A 324 -26.16 -17.47 16.82
N ILE A 325 -27.33 -18.08 17.02
CA ILE A 325 -27.63 -19.44 16.54
C ILE A 325 -27.72 -19.48 15.01
N LYS A 326 -28.33 -18.47 14.39
CA LYS A 326 -28.39 -18.37 12.92
C LYS A 326 -27.00 -18.21 12.32
N ILE A 327 -26.18 -17.33 12.91
CA ILE A 327 -24.80 -17.08 12.46
C ILE A 327 -23.92 -18.33 12.63
N ARG A 328 -24.10 -19.07 13.73
CA ARG A 328 -23.45 -20.39 13.92
C ARG A 328 -23.83 -21.40 12.83
N ALA A 329 -25.09 -21.43 12.41
CA ALA A 329 -25.52 -22.35 11.36
C ALA A 329 -24.83 -22.03 10.03
N SER A 330 -24.79 -20.75 9.65
CA SER A 330 -24.07 -20.28 8.46
C SER A 330 -22.56 -20.55 8.54
N LEU A 331 -21.95 -20.43 9.72
CA LEU A 331 -20.53 -20.77 9.92
C LEU A 331 -20.21 -22.24 9.71
N ASN A 332 -21.05 -23.13 10.23
CA ASN A 332 -20.84 -24.57 10.08
C ASN A 332 -21.04 -25.00 8.62
N GLU A 333 -21.98 -24.37 7.92
CA GLU A 333 -22.18 -24.56 6.48
C GLU A 333 -20.92 -24.14 5.71
N LEU A 334 -20.38 -22.96 6.00
CA LEU A 334 -19.15 -22.45 5.37
C LEU A 334 -17.89 -23.27 5.71
N SER A 335 -17.74 -23.73 6.96
CA SER A 335 -16.66 -24.64 7.35
C SER A 335 -16.71 -25.96 6.55
N ASN A 336 -17.92 -26.49 6.34
CA ASN A 336 -18.12 -27.68 5.50
C ASN A 336 -17.87 -27.41 4.01
N GLU A 337 -18.22 -26.23 3.50
CA GLU A 337 -17.91 -25.83 2.12
C GLU A 337 -16.40 -25.68 1.90
N ILE A 338 -15.69 -25.03 2.82
CA ILE A 338 -14.21 -24.89 2.79
C ILE A 338 -13.55 -26.26 2.84
N ARG A 339 -14.00 -27.17 3.73
CA ARG A 339 -13.49 -28.55 3.79
C ARG A 339 -13.79 -29.33 2.50
N THR A 340 -14.97 -29.15 1.92
CA THR A 340 -15.32 -29.76 0.62
C THR A 340 -14.44 -29.24 -0.52
N ILE A 341 -14.09 -27.96 -0.50
CA ILE A 341 -13.16 -27.34 -1.46
C ILE A 341 -11.75 -27.88 -1.24
N ALA A 342 -11.27 -27.95 0.01
CA ALA A 342 -9.98 -28.55 0.36
C ALA A 342 -9.87 -30.00 -0.11
N ASP A 343 -10.91 -30.81 0.13
CA ASP A 343 -10.98 -32.21 -0.31
C ASP A 343 -11.03 -32.35 -1.84
N ARG A 344 -11.75 -31.45 -2.53
CA ARG A 344 -11.73 -31.41 -4.00
C ARG A 344 -10.35 -31.05 -4.54
N ILE A 345 -9.68 -30.09 -3.92
CA ILE A 345 -8.31 -29.67 -4.28
C ILE A 345 -7.31 -30.82 -4.05
N LYS A 346 -7.42 -31.59 -2.96
CA LYS A 346 -6.65 -32.83 -2.73
C LYS A 346 -6.93 -33.90 -3.80
N GLY A 347 -8.17 -33.98 -4.28
CA GLY A 347 -8.65 -34.99 -5.23
C GLY A 347 -8.28 -34.75 -6.71
N PHE A 348 -7.83 -33.56 -7.09
CA PHE A 348 -7.42 -33.20 -8.46
C PHE A 348 -5.99 -33.68 -8.84
N ARG A 349 -5.54 -34.78 -8.24
CA ARG A 349 -4.20 -35.34 -8.43
C ARG A 349 -4.02 -36.08 -9.75
#